data_AF-A0A1H7FG58-F1
#
_entry.id   AF-A0A1H7FG58-F1
#
_cell.length_a   1.000
_cell.length_b   1.000
_cell.length_c   1.000
_cell.angle_alpha   90.00
_cell.angle_beta   90.00
_cell.angle_gamma   90.00
#
_symmetry.space_group_name_H-M   'P 1'
#
loop_
_entity.id
_entity.type
_entity.pdbx_description
1 polymer ?
#
loop_
_entity_poly.entity_id
_entity_poly.type
_entity_poly.pdbx_seq_one_letter_code
_entity_poly.pdbx_strand_id
1 'polypeptide(L)'
;MENPIEIMAACGALIGITMLFVGHVFIMTSAFAKHIAWGLSILLFAPASIIFSIAHWDYANYGAKLFLKGLAVSIACGLIFSYTTGTQ
;
A
#
# COMPACT_ATOMS: atom_id res chain seq x y z
N MET A 1 -9.62 -29.10 -7.84
CA MET A 1 -8.15 -29.11 -7.90
C MET A 1 -7.75 -27.65 -7.87
N GLU A 2 -7.29 -27.14 -6.73
CA GLU A 2 -6.79 -25.76 -6.63
C GLU A 2 -5.67 -25.59 -7.65
N ASN A 3 -5.81 -24.62 -8.55
CA ASN A 3 -4.83 -24.43 -9.61
C ASN A 3 -3.56 -23.83 -8.98
N PRO A 4 -2.35 -24.33 -9.30
CA PRO A 4 -1.10 -23.79 -8.73
C PRO A 4 -0.91 -22.29 -9.03
N ILE A 5 -1.62 -21.77 -10.03
CA ILE A 5 -1.66 -20.36 -10.41
C ILE A 5 -2.38 -19.50 -9.36
N GLU A 6 -3.46 -19.99 -8.74
CA GLU A 6 -4.19 -19.25 -7.71
C GLU A 6 -3.34 -19.04 -6.46
N ILE A 7 -2.56 -20.05 -6.06
CA ILE A 7 -1.66 -19.98 -4.90
C ILE A 7 -0.54 -18.96 -5.15
N MET A 8 0.05 -18.93 -6.35
CA MET A 8 1.08 -17.95 -6.71
C MET A 8 0.52 -16.52 -6.73
N ALA A 9 -0.71 -16.33 -7.23
CA ALA A 9 -1.38 -15.03 -7.24
C ALA A 9 -1.75 -14.57 -5.82
N ALA A 10 -2.21 -15.47 -4.95
CA ALA A 10 -2.49 -15.16 -3.55
C ALA A 10 -1.22 -14.73 -2.78
N CYS A 11 -0.10 -15.44 -2.99
CA CYS A 11 1.20 -15.04 -2.43
C CYS A 11 1.63 -13.64 -2.91
N GLY A 12 1.47 -13.34 -4.20
CA GLY A 12 1.81 -12.03 -4.75
C GLY A 12 0.93 -10.90 -4.20
N ALA A 13 -0.37 -11.16 -4.01
CA ALA A 13 -1.30 -10.22 -3.39
C ALA A 13 -0.91 -9.93 -1.92
N LEU A 14 -0.53 -10.95 -1.14
CA LEU A 14 -0.05 -10.78 0.23
C LEU A 14 1.22 -9.92 0.31
N ILE A 15 2.15 -10.10 -0.63
CA ILE A 15 3.36 -9.28 -0.72
C ILE A 15 3.00 -7.82 -1.05
N GLY A 16 2.07 -7.60 -1.98
CA GLY A 16 1.55 -6.27 -2.33
C GLY A 16 0.91 -5.55 -1.14
N ILE A 17 0.07 -6.27 -0.38
CA ILE A 17 -0.55 -5.76 0.86
C ILE A 17 0.52 -5.41 1.90
N THR A 18 1.53 -6.26 2.06
CA THR A 18 2.63 -6.01 3.00
C THR A 18 3.39 -4.74 2.60
N MET A 19 3.68 -4.55 1.31
CA MET A 19 4.32 -3.32 0.82
C MET A 19 3.44 -2.07 1.01
N LEU A 20 2.12 -2.17 0.82
CA LEU A 20 1.18 -1.09 1.13
C LEU A 20 1.24 -0.73 2.61
N PHE A 21 1.26 -1.73 3.49
CA PHE A 21 1.35 -1.52 4.93
C PHE A 21 2.67 -0.86 5.32
N VAL A 22 3.80 -1.32 4.79
CA VAL A 22 5.13 -0.72 5.02
C VAL A 22 5.17 0.72 4.51
N GLY A 23 4.62 1.00 3.33
CA GLY A 23 4.52 2.37 2.79
C GLY A 23 3.68 3.28 3.69
N HIS A 24 2.55 2.77 4.20
CA HIS A 24 1.69 3.51 5.14
C HIS A 24 2.41 3.81 6.45
N VAL A 25 3.09 2.82 7.03
CA VAL A 25 3.89 2.99 8.25
C VAL A 25 5.01 4.00 8.04
N PHE A 26 5.66 4.02 6.87
CA PHE A 26 6.70 4.99 6.54
C PHE A 26 6.17 6.43 6.44
N ILE A 27 4.96 6.61 5.91
CA ILE A 27 4.28 7.91 5.88
C ILE A 27 3.90 8.34 7.30
N MET A 28 3.43 7.39 8.12
CA MET A 28 3.07 7.63 9.50
C MET A 28 4.30 8.02 10.35
N THR A 29 5.41 7.30 10.23
CA THR A 29 6.65 7.64 10.96
C THR A 29 7.21 8.99 10.54
N SER A 30 7.15 9.37 9.27
CA SER A 30 7.59 10.71 8.83
C SER A 30 6.67 11.82 9.32
N ALA A 31 5.36 11.55 9.45
CA ALA A 31 4.39 12.48 10.02
C ALA A 31 4.63 12.68 11.53
N PHE A 32 4.85 11.61 12.29
CA PHE A 32 5.22 11.69 13.71
C PHE A 32 6.56 12.40 13.92
N ALA A 33 7.52 12.21 13.02
CA ALA A 33 8.81 12.90 13.08
C ALA A 33 8.70 14.42 12.89
N LYS A 34 7.64 14.90 12.23
CA LYS A 34 7.43 16.33 11.98
C LYS A 34 6.50 16.98 13.01
N HIS A 35 5.32 16.42 13.24
CA HIS A 35 4.36 16.91 14.22
C HIS A 35 3.41 15.80 14.67
N ILE A 36 3.25 15.63 15.99
CA ILE A 36 2.39 14.59 16.59
C ILE A 36 0.93 14.68 16.12
N ALA A 37 0.43 15.89 15.81
CA ALA A 37 -0.92 16.13 15.31
C ALA A 37 -1.15 15.56 13.89
N TRP A 38 -0.12 15.57 13.04
CA TRP A 38 -0.17 14.95 11.72
C TRP A 38 -0.13 13.43 11.82
N GLY A 39 0.76 12.90 12.69
CA GLY A 39 0.78 11.46 13.00
C GLY A 39 -0.55 10.94 13.52
N LEU A 40 -1.20 11.68 14.43
CA LEU A 40 -2.50 11.32 14.98
C LEU A 40 -3.62 11.40 13.93
N SER A 41 -3.57 12.40 13.04
CA SER A 41 -4.54 12.53 11.94
C SER A 41 -4.45 11.36 10.95
N ILE A 42 -3.25 10.89 10.64
CA ILE A 42 -3.03 9.72 9.76
C ILE A 42 -3.49 8.43 10.44
N LEU A 43 -3.28 8.31 11.75
CA LEU A 43 -3.74 7.17 12.54
C LEU A 43 -5.28 7.10 12.61
N LEU A 44 -5.95 8.24 12.77
CA LEU A 44 -7.42 8.31 12.86
C LEU A 44 -8.09 8.27 11.48
N PHE A 45 -7.46 8.85 10.46
CA PHE A 45 -7.96 8.96 9.11
C PHE A 45 -6.88 8.50 8.11
N ALA A 46 -7.03 7.27 7.61
CA ALA A 46 -6.25 6.75 6.49
C ALA A 46 -6.15 7.71 5.28
N PRO A 47 -7.20 8.46 4.84
CA PRO A 47 -7.05 9.42 3.74
C PRO A 47 -6.20 10.66 4.09
N ALA A 48 -5.99 10.96 5.38
CA ALA A 48 -5.10 12.05 5.79
C ALA A 48 -3.63 11.78 5.41
N SER A 49 -3.25 10.50 5.23
CA SER A 49 -1.93 10.12 4.73
C SER A 49 -1.65 10.70 3.34
N ILE A 50 -2.66 10.76 2.48
CA ILE A 50 -2.57 11.29 1.12
C ILE A 50 -2.39 12.82 1.17
N ILE A 51 -3.16 13.50 2.02
CA ILE A 51 -3.06 14.96 2.21
C ILE A 51 -1.67 15.33 2.73
N PHE A 52 -1.15 14.59 3.70
CA PHE A 52 0.19 14.81 4.23
C PHE A 52 1.27 14.56 3.17
N SER A 53 1.15 13.48 2.38
CA SER A 53 2.08 13.21 1.28
C SER A 53 2.12 14.33 0.25
N ILE A 54 0.98 14.92 -0.12
CA ILE A 54 0.92 16.04 -1.07
C ILE A 54 1.50 17.32 -0.44
N ALA A 55 1.14 17.63 0.81
CA ALA A 55 1.59 18.84 1.50
C ALA A 55 3.10 18.80 1.87
N HIS A 56 3.63 17.61 2.13
CA HIS A 56 5.00 17.39 2.62
C HIS A 56 5.76 16.40 1.73
N TRP A 57 5.68 16.63 0.42
CA TRP A 57 6.25 15.76 -0.62
C TRP A 57 7.75 15.50 -0.44
N ASP A 58 8.51 16.45 0.11
CA ASP A 58 9.95 16.32 0.33
C ASP A 58 10.31 15.22 1.35
N TYR A 59 9.52 15.13 2.44
CA TYR A 59 9.72 14.14 3.52
C TYR A 59 8.97 12.83 3.26
N ALA A 60 7.82 12.90 2.59
CA ALA A 60 6.98 11.74 2.33
C ALA A 60 7.34 11.00 1.04
N ASN A 61 8.28 11.52 0.23
CA ASN A 61 8.59 11.00 -1.10
C ASN A 61 8.91 9.50 -1.11
N TYR A 62 9.73 9.05 -0.16
CA TYR A 62 10.17 7.66 -0.08
C TYR A 62 9.01 6.72 0.28
N GLY A 63 8.26 7.05 1.34
CA GLY A 63 7.08 6.28 1.77
C GLY A 63 5.97 6.27 0.72
N ALA A 64 5.69 7.42 0.11
CA ALA A 64 4.69 7.56 -0.96
C ALA A 64 5.08 6.74 -2.20
N LYS A 65 6.35 6.77 -2.63
CA LYS A 65 6.83 5.92 -3.75
C LYS A 65 6.71 4.43 -3.42
N LEU A 66 7.02 4.03 -2.19
CA LEU A 66 6.89 2.64 -1.76
C LEU A 66 5.42 2.19 -1.75
N PHE A 67 4.53 3.04 -1.23
CA PHE A 67 3.09 2.81 -1.22
C PHE A 67 2.54 2.67 -2.65
N LEU A 68 2.95 3.55 -3.57
CA LEU A 68 2.51 3.52 -4.96
C LEU A 68 3.01 2.27 -5.70
N LYS A 69 4.25 1.82 -5.43
CA LYS A 69 4.77 0.56 -5.95
C LYS A 69 4.03 -0.65 -5.40
N GLY A 70 3.74 -0.68 -4.10
CA GLY A 70 2.93 -1.72 -3.45
C GLY A 70 1.52 -1.79 -4.04
N LEU A 71 0.89 -0.63 -4.26
CA LEU A 71 -0.43 -0.51 -4.88
C LEU A 71 -0.42 -1.05 -6.32
N ALA A 72 0.58 -0.68 -7.12
CA ALA A 72 0.72 -1.17 -8.49
C ALA A 72 0.89 -2.70 -8.55
N VAL A 73 1.71 -3.27 -7.66
CA VAL A 73 1.90 -4.73 -7.55
C VAL A 73 0.61 -5.41 -7.09
N SER A 74 -0.07 -4.85 -6.10
CA SER A 74 -1.32 -5.43 -5.57
C SER A 74 -2.44 -5.42 -6.61
N ILE A 75 -2.56 -4.36 -7.41
CA ILE A 75 -3.54 -4.30 -8.51
C ILE A 75 -3.16 -5.28 -9.61
N ALA A 76 -1.89 -5.30 -10.05
CA ALA A 76 -1.45 -6.22 -11.10
C ALA A 76 -1.69 -7.68 -10.71
N CYS A 77 -1.38 -8.05 -9.47
CA CYS A 77 -1.58 -9.41 -8.97
C CYS A 77 -3.06 -9.75 -8.76
N GLY A 78 -3.85 -8.80 -8.25
CA GLY A 78 -5.30 -8.94 -8.11
C GLY A 78 -6.03 -9.09 -9.46
N LEU A 79 -5.60 -8.36 -10.50
CA LEU A 79 -6.15 -8.53 -11.84
C LEU A 79 -5.85 -9.92 -12.41
N ILE A 80 -4.64 -10.44 -12.23
CA ILE A 80 -4.27 -11.81 -12.64
C ILE A 80 -5.14 -12.84 -11.90
N PHE A 81 -5.43 -12.61 -10.62
CA PHE A 81 -6.33 -13.45 -9.84
C PHE A 81 -7.77 -13.41 -10.38
N SER A 82 -8.32 -12.23 -10.67
CA SER A 82 -9.67 -12.09 -11.27
C SER A 82 -9.77 -12.72 -12.66
N TYR A 83 -8.72 -12.61 -13.48
CA TYR A 83 -8.67 -13.24 -14.80
C TYR A 83 -8.66 -14.77 -14.73
N THR A 84 -8.13 -15.36 -13.67
CA THR A 84 -8.08 -16.82 -13.48
C THR A 84 -9.35 -17.39 -12.85
N THR A 85 -10.08 -16.60 -12.08
CA THR A 85 -11.40 -16.99 -11.54
C THR A 85 -12.52 -16.82 -12.56
N GLY A 86 -12.39 -15.91 -13.53
CA GLY A 86 -13.39 -15.69 -14.59
C GLY A 86 -13.39 -16.71 -15.74
N THR A 87 -12.43 -17.63 -15.77
CA THR A 87 -12.33 -18.71 -16.79
C THR A 87 -12.78 -20.08 -16.26
N GLN A 88 -13.34 -20.14 -15.05
CA GLN A 88 -13.96 -21.35 -14.46
C GLN A 88 -15.43 -21.47 -14.87
#